data_AF-A0A936BJK6-F1
#
_entry.id   AF-A0A936BJK6-F1
#
_cell.length_a   1.000
_cell.length_b   1.000
_cell.length_c   1.000
_cell.angle_alpha   90.00
_cell.angle_beta   90.00
_cell.angle_gamma   90.00
#
_symmetry.space_group_name_H-M   'P 1'
#
loop_
_entity.id
_entity.type
_entity.pdbx_description
1 polymer ?
#
loop_
_entity_poly.entity_id
_entity_poly.type
_entity_poly.pdbx_seq_one_letter_code
_entity_poly.pdbx_strand_id
1 'polypeptide(L)'
;MSESPIPAPAASPTSADGNDPGGMTRRTALKLAGATLGAAAFAKAIAPIADWAADVSVDEFLQKHYRELSPEAMAKVIARLEADALEEHGVEVHIADPKPQPGVKFG
;
A
#
# COMPACT_ATOMS: atom_id res chain seq x y z
N MET A 1 2.58 67.59 29.91
CA MET A 1 2.39 66.54 28.90
C MET A 1 1.98 65.29 29.66
N SER A 2 0.67 65.01 29.68
CA SER A 2 0.09 63.83 30.34
C SER A 2 -0.87 63.22 29.34
N GLU A 3 -0.47 62.14 28.68
CA GLU A 3 -1.35 61.38 27.81
C GLU A 3 -1.33 59.93 28.32
N SER A 4 -2.44 59.54 28.97
CA SER A 4 -2.70 58.16 29.37
C SER A 4 -3.31 57.41 28.17
N PRO A 5 -2.91 56.15 27.91
CA PRO A 5 -3.37 55.43 26.73
C PRO A 5 -4.79 54.85 26.89
N ILE A 6 -5.44 54.70 25.75
CA ILE A 6 -6.81 54.22 25.49
C ILE A 6 -6.95 52.72 25.89
N PRO A 7 -8.10 52.26 26.42
CA PRO A 7 -8.31 50.86 26.79
C PRO A 7 -8.51 49.93 25.58
N ALA A 8 -7.93 48.72 25.65
CA ALA A 8 -8.05 47.68 24.63
C ALA A 8 -9.47 47.07 24.55
N PRO A 9 -9.95 46.64 23.36
CA PRO A 9 -11.27 46.04 23.20
C PRO A 9 -11.34 44.61 23.75
N ALA A 10 -12.53 44.30 24.30
CA ALA A 10 -12.89 43.07 24.98
C ALA A 10 -12.75 41.80 24.13
N ALA A 11 -12.35 40.70 24.79
CA ALA A 11 -12.32 39.36 24.23
C ALA A 11 -13.74 38.82 23.94
N SER A 12 -13.87 38.03 22.87
CA SER A 12 -15.03 37.16 22.57
C SER A 12 -14.52 35.96 21.75
N PRO A 13 -15.26 34.83 21.71
CA PRO A 13 -15.27 33.83 22.76
C PRO A 13 -14.56 32.54 22.31
N THR A 14 -14.09 31.81 23.31
CA THR A 14 -13.55 30.45 23.26
C THR A 14 -14.21 29.57 22.20
N SER A 15 -13.46 29.17 21.19
CA SER A 15 -13.79 27.98 20.39
C SER A 15 -13.25 26.78 21.14
N ALA A 16 -14.16 25.87 21.47
CA ALA A 16 -13.94 24.66 22.25
C ALA A 16 -12.66 23.92 21.83
N ASP A 17 -11.70 23.89 22.76
CA ASP A 17 -10.50 23.06 22.65
C ASP A 17 -10.88 21.61 22.95
N GLY A 18 -10.76 20.76 21.94
CA GLY A 18 -11.00 19.32 22.01
C GLY A 18 -9.72 18.52 22.26
N ASN A 19 -8.73 19.11 22.94
CA ASN A 19 -7.45 18.48 23.21
C ASN A 19 -7.41 17.90 24.63
N ASP A 20 -7.94 16.69 24.79
CA ASP A 20 -7.77 15.90 26.02
C ASP A 20 -6.56 14.95 25.84
N PRO A 21 -5.39 15.25 26.43
CA PRO A 21 -4.14 14.53 26.15
C PRO A 21 -4.07 13.12 26.73
N GLY A 22 -5.12 12.65 27.42
CA GLY A 22 -5.21 11.30 28.01
C GLY A 22 -6.40 10.46 27.54
N GLY A 23 -7.28 10.98 26.69
CA GLY A 23 -8.51 10.29 26.27
C GLY A 23 -8.36 9.60 24.92
N MET A 24 -8.74 8.32 24.82
CA MET A 24 -8.76 7.62 23.54
C MET A 24 -9.78 8.27 22.60
N THR A 25 -9.30 9.08 21.65
CA THR A 25 -10.15 9.69 20.63
C THR A 25 -10.75 8.63 19.71
N ARG A 26 -11.97 8.90 19.20
CA ARG A 26 -12.66 8.05 18.22
C ARG A 26 -11.77 7.71 17.02
N ARG A 27 -10.89 8.63 16.61
CA ARG A 27 -9.91 8.42 15.53
C ARG A 27 -8.86 7.37 15.91
N THR A 28 -8.39 7.36 17.15
CA THR A 28 -7.42 6.38 17.65
C THR A 28 -8.08 5.01 17.80
N ALA A 29 -9.31 4.96 18.32
CA ALA A 29 -10.09 3.73 18.37
C ALA A 29 -10.33 3.14 16.96
N LEU A 30 -10.69 3.98 15.99
CA LEU A 30 -10.90 3.55 14.59
C LEU A 30 -9.59 3.09 13.93
N LYS A 31 -8.47 3.77 14.18
CA LYS A 31 -7.15 3.33 13.71
C LYS A 31 -6.77 1.98 14.29
N LEU A 32 -7.00 1.78 15.58
CA LEU A 32 -6.71 0.51 16.24
C LEU A 32 -7.60 -0.61 15.71
N ALA A 33 -8.90 -0.37 15.60
CA ALA A 33 -9.84 -1.33 15.02
C ALA A 33 -9.47 -1.67 13.57
N GLY A 34 -9.16 -0.67 12.75
CA GLY A 34 -8.72 -0.85 11.37
C GLY A 34 -7.40 -1.63 11.26
N ALA A 35 -6.42 -1.35 12.13
CA ALA A 35 -5.16 -2.09 12.17
C ALA A 35 -5.39 -3.56 12.55
N THR A 36 -6.19 -3.84 13.59
CA THR A 36 -6.47 -5.21 14.05
C THR A 36 -7.26 -6.00 12.99
N LEU A 37 -8.31 -5.40 12.43
CA LEU A 37 -9.12 -6.05 11.38
C LEU A 37 -8.31 -6.25 10.10
N GLY A 38 -7.48 -5.27 9.73
CA GLY A 38 -6.57 -5.37 8.58
C GLY A 38 -5.56 -6.50 8.75
N ALA A 39 -4.92 -6.61 9.93
CA ALA A 39 -4.00 -7.69 10.25
C ALA A 39 -4.69 -9.06 10.22
N ALA A 40 -5.89 -9.17 10.80
CA ALA A 40 -6.65 -10.42 10.79
C ALA A 40 -7.10 -10.84 9.37
N ALA A 41 -7.58 -9.89 8.57
CA ALA A 41 -7.97 -10.14 7.18
C ALA A 41 -6.77 -10.55 6.32
N PHE A 42 -5.62 -9.89 6.50
CA PHE A 42 -4.37 -10.25 5.84
C PHE A 42 -3.91 -11.65 6.22
N ALA A 43 -3.84 -11.97 7.52
CA ALA A 43 -3.49 -13.29 8.02
C ALA A 43 -4.40 -14.38 7.44
N LYS A 44 -5.72 -14.14 7.37
CA LYS A 44 -6.66 -15.06 6.73
C LYS A 44 -6.39 -15.23 5.23
N ALA A 45 -6.08 -14.16 4.52
CA ALA A 45 -5.84 -14.20 3.07
C ALA A 45 -4.57 -14.99 2.73
N ILE A 46 -3.53 -14.92 3.57
CA ILE A 46 -2.29 -15.68 3.38
C ILE A 46 -2.31 -17.07 4.02
N ALA A 47 -3.34 -17.41 4.80
CA ALA A 47 -3.43 -18.70 5.51
C ALA A 47 -3.16 -19.93 4.61
N PRO A 48 -3.73 -20.03 3.38
CA PRO A 48 -3.46 -21.19 2.51
C PRO A 48 -1.99 -21.33 2.11
N ILE A 49 -1.25 -20.21 2.05
CA ILE A 49 0.18 -20.17 1.74
C ILE A 49 0.99 -20.42 3.01
N ALA A 50 0.55 -19.89 4.15
CA ALA A 50 1.19 -20.07 5.45
C ALA A 50 1.18 -21.54 5.90
N ASP A 51 0.11 -22.29 5.61
CA ASP A 51 0.02 -23.72 5.91
C ASP A 51 1.05 -24.56 5.13
N TRP A 52 1.45 -24.11 3.93
CA TRP A 52 2.53 -24.71 3.13
C TRP A 52 3.94 -24.26 3.56
N ALA A 53 4.03 -23.11 4.24
CA ALA A 53 5.25 -22.46 4.70
C ALA A 53 5.62 -22.84 6.15
N ALA A 54 4.98 -23.84 6.76
CA ALA A 54 5.30 -24.25 8.14
C ALA A 54 6.78 -24.66 8.33
N ASP A 55 7.43 -25.15 7.26
CA ASP A 55 8.84 -25.57 7.26
C ASP A 55 9.80 -24.51 6.66
N VAL A 56 9.28 -23.41 6.11
CA VAL A 56 10.05 -22.38 5.37
C VAL A 56 9.45 -21.00 5.62
N SER A 57 10.23 -20.00 6.06
CA SER A 57 9.68 -18.64 6.27
C SER A 57 8.96 -18.11 5.02
N VAL A 58 7.91 -17.29 5.19
CA VAL A 58 7.14 -16.72 4.06
C VAL A 58 8.05 -15.99 3.07
N ASP A 59 9.05 -15.25 3.56
CA ASP A 59 10.02 -14.56 2.72
C ASP A 59 10.90 -15.55 1.92
N GLU A 60 11.35 -16.63 2.55
CA GLU A 60 12.13 -17.68 1.88
C GLU A 60 11.29 -18.48 0.88
N PHE A 61 10.00 -18.68 1.17
CA PHE A 61 9.03 -19.22 0.22
C PHE A 61 8.93 -18.30 -1.00
N LEU A 62 8.59 -17.03 -0.80
CA LEU A 62 8.47 -16.07 -1.90
C LEU A 62 9.76 -16.03 -2.73
N GLN A 63 10.93 -15.98 -2.09
CA GLN A 63 12.22 -16.02 -2.77
C GLN A 63 12.43 -17.29 -3.59
N LYS A 64 12.15 -18.49 -3.05
CA LYS A 64 12.31 -19.77 -3.77
C LYS A 64 11.31 -19.95 -4.91
N HIS A 65 10.16 -19.27 -4.84
CA HIS A 65 9.08 -19.39 -5.81
C HIS A 65 9.07 -18.30 -6.90
N TYR A 66 9.90 -17.26 -6.79
CA TYR A 66 10.25 -16.42 -7.94
C TYR A 66 11.12 -17.22 -8.91
N ARG A 67 10.49 -17.77 -9.94
CA ARG A 67 11.18 -18.44 -11.05
C ARG A 67 11.26 -17.51 -12.25
N GLU A 68 12.42 -17.46 -12.88
CA GLU A 68 12.51 -16.93 -14.24
C GLU A 68 11.61 -17.77 -15.15
N LEU A 69 10.71 -17.09 -15.88
CA LEU A 69 9.87 -17.76 -16.87
C LEU A 69 10.75 -18.24 -18.02
N SER A 70 10.51 -19.47 -18.49
CA SER A 70 11.10 -19.90 -19.76
C SER A 70 10.60 -19.00 -20.90
N PRO A 71 11.35 -18.84 -22.00
CA PRO A 71 10.92 -18.01 -23.12
C PRO A 71 9.53 -18.37 -23.65
N GLU A 72 9.21 -19.67 -23.69
CA GLU A 72 7.89 -20.17 -24.11
C GLU A 72 6.78 -19.79 -23.14
N ALA A 73 7.03 -19.91 -21.84
CA ALA A 73 6.07 -19.52 -20.81
C ALA A 73 5.82 -18.01 -20.83
N MET A 74 6.88 -17.22 -21.02
CA MET A 74 6.80 -15.76 -21.17
C MET A 74 5.94 -15.38 -22.38
N ALA A 75 6.19 -15.98 -23.55
CA ALA A 75 5.41 -15.72 -24.75
C ALA A 75 3.92 -16.03 -24.57
N LYS A 76 3.60 -17.14 -23.88
CA LYS A 76 2.21 -17.50 -23.57
C LYS A 76 1.54 -16.49 -22.64
N VAL A 77 2.26 -15.98 -21.65
CA VAL A 77 1.75 -14.95 -20.73
C VAL A 77 1.52 -13.64 -21.48
N ILE A 78 2.48 -13.21 -22.31
CA ILE A 78 2.36 -12.02 -23.14
C ILE A 78 1.12 -12.09 -24.04
N ALA A 79 0.98 -13.17 -24.80
CA ALA A 79 -0.16 -13.34 -25.71
C ALA A 79 -1.51 -13.30 -24.98
N ARG A 80 -1.57 -13.87 -23.77
CA ARG A 80 -2.78 -13.78 -22.93
C ARG A 80 -3.05 -12.33 -22.54
N LEU A 81 -2.06 -11.60 -22.05
CA LEU A 81 -2.23 -10.21 -21.60
C LEU A 81 -2.63 -9.27 -22.74
N GLU A 82 -2.09 -9.48 -23.96
CA GLU A 82 -2.51 -8.72 -25.14
C GLU A 82 -3.99 -9.00 -25.49
N ALA A 83 -4.43 -10.26 -25.38
CA ALA A 83 -5.83 -10.62 -25.58
C ALA A 83 -6.75 -10.03 -24.48
N ASP A 84 -6.34 -10.12 -23.21
CA ASP A 84 -7.08 -9.55 -22.07
C ASP A 84 -7.23 -8.03 -22.23
N ALA A 85 -6.18 -7.33 -22.68
CA ALA A 85 -6.24 -5.88 -22.94
C ALA A 85 -7.22 -5.52 -24.07
N LEU A 86 -7.28 -6.35 -25.13
CA LEU A 86 -8.24 -6.17 -26.21
C LEU A 86 -9.67 -6.44 -25.72
N GLU A 87 -9.89 -7.49 -24.92
CA GLU A 87 -11.21 -7.85 -24.41
C GLU A 87 -11.75 -6.83 -23.39
N GLU A 88 -10.94 -6.47 -22.39
CA GLU A 88 -11.36 -5.63 -21.28
C GLU A 88 -11.37 -4.14 -21.60
N HIS A 89 -10.49 -3.71 -22.53
CA HIS A 89 -10.30 -2.28 -22.82
C HIS A 89 -10.52 -1.92 -24.29
N GLY A 90 -10.67 -2.89 -25.19
CA GLY A 90 -10.82 -2.62 -26.63
C GLY A 90 -9.56 -2.06 -27.27
N VAL A 91 -8.40 -2.22 -26.62
CA VAL A 91 -7.11 -1.67 -27.10
C VAL A 91 -6.22 -2.81 -27.52
N GLU A 92 -5.80 -2.80 -28.78
CA GLU A 92 -4.74 -3.67 -29.27
C GLU A 92 -3.39 -3.14 -28.77
N VAL A 93 -2.70 -3.95 -27.96
CA VAL A 93 -1.39 -3.62 -27.39
C VAL A 93 -0.37 -4.65 -27.83
N HIS A 94 0.89 -4.21 -27.96
CA HIS A 94 2.01 -5.10 -28.20
C HIS A 94 3.00 -5.02 -27.03
N ILE A 95 3.30 -6.16 -26.41
CA ILE A 95 4.17 -6.29 -25.25
C ILE A 95 5.49 -6.95 -25.70
N ALA A 96 6.60 -6.22 -25.55
CA ALA A 96 7.93 -6.73 -25.83
C ALA A 96 8.70 -7.04 -24.53
N ASP A 97 9.53 -8.10 -24.57
CA ASP A 97 10.49 -8.46 -23.49
C ASP A 97 11.94 -8.18 -23.95
N PRO A 98 12.39 -6.90 -23.97
CA PRO A 98 13.75 -6.57 -24.39
C PRO A 98 14.76 -7.08 -23.36
N LYS A 99 15.73 -7.89 -23.81
CA LYS A 99 16.81 -8.37 -22.95
C LYS A 99 17.81 -7.26 -22.61
N PRO A 100 18.47 -7.33 -21.44
CA PRO A 100 19.53 -6.39 -21.08
C PRO A 100 20.61 -6.32 -22.15
N GLN A 101 21.12 -5.12 -22.41
CA GLN A 101 22.27 -4.94 -23.28
C GLN A 101 23.56 -5.47 -22.63
N PRO A 102 24.53 -5.96 -23.42
CA PRO A 102 25.82 -6.39 -22.90
C PRO A 102 26.48 -5.30 -22.04
N GLY A 103 26.84 -5.64 -20.80
CA GLY A 103 27.49 -4.72 -19.86
C GLY A 103 26.55 -3.89 -18.98
N VAL A 104 25.23 -3.97 -19.16
CA VAL A 104 24.25 -3.28 -18.31
C VAL A 104 23.88 -4.15 -17.10
N LYS A 105 23.98 -3.57 -15.90
CA LYS A 105 23.46 -4.14 -14.65
C LYS A 105 22.36 -3.23 -14.12
N PHE A 106 21.18 -3.79 -13.88
CA PHE A 106 20.13 -3.13 -13.11
C PHE A 106 20.34 -3.50 -11.64
N GLY A 107 20.42 -2.51 -10.75
CA GLY A 107 20.67 -2.66 -9.31
C GLY A 107 19.55 -2.07 -8.48
#